data_AF-A0A496XYR8-F1
#
_entry.id   AF-A0A496XYR8-F1
#
_cell.length_a   1.000
_cell.length_b   1.000
_cell.length_c   1.000
_cell.angle_alpha   90.00
_cell.angle_beta   90.00
_cell.angle_gamma   90.00
#
_symmetry.space_group_name_H-M   'P 1'
#
loop_
_entity.id
_entity.type
_entity.pdbx_description
1 polymer ?
#
loop_
_entity_poly.entity_id
_entity_poly.type
_entity_poly.pdbx_seq_one_letter_code
_entity_poly.pdbx_strand_id
1 'polypeptide(L)'
;MKKIILLRHGEVDIKENKNILANQLGRWIIKYDNEYIIYKFSSKKKIKNLFDDADILICSSQKRSIQSVEIFGKTPFEINSVFNEAQLPYASWALLKLPPKIWLIFFRVLWFFGYSQNCESFKETKQRAKKATKRLLQLSKRYKTIVLVGHEL
;
A
#
# COMPACT_ATOMS: atom_id res chain seq x y z
N MET A 1 -8.16 21.33 17.00
CA MET A 1 -6.89 20.94 16.32
C MET A 1 -7.23 20.07 15.10
N LYS A 2 -6.61 20.30 13.95
CA LYS A 2 -6.77 19.44 12.76
C LYS A 2 -5.74 18.30 12.83
N LYS A 3 -6.12 17.08 12.43
CA LYS A 3 -5.30 15.86 12.46
C LYS A 3 -5.44 15.10 11.16
N ILE A 4 -4.31 14.67 10.60
CA ILE A 4 -4.24 13.68 9.53
C ILE A 4 -3.53 12.46 10.12
N ILE A 5 -4.22 11.34 10.17
CA ILE A 5 -3.74 10.09 10.74
C ILE A 5 -3.44 9.15 9.58
N LEU A 6 -2.22 8.64 9.52
CA LEU A 6 -1.78 7.68 8.52
C LEU A 6 -1.75 6.30 9.18
N LEU A 7 -2.45 5.34 8.58
CA LEU A 7 -2.47 3.95 9.00
C LEU A 7 -2.03 3.06 7.85
N ARG A 8 -1.12 2.13 8.13
CA ARG A 8 -0.82 1.05 7.21
C ARG A 8 -1.99 0.07 7.17
N HIS A 9 -2.27 -0.49 6.01
CA HIS A 9 -3.15 -1.65 5.87
C HIS A 9 -2.70 -2.84 6.76
N GLY A 10 -3.64 -3.76 7.03
CA GLY A 10 -3.36 -5.01 7.73
C GLY A 10 -2.41 -5.93 6.96
N GLU A 11 -1.69 -6.77 7.69
CA GLU A 11 -0.78 -7.76 7.10
C GLU A 11 -1.53 -8.70 6.15
N VAL A 12 -0.91 -9.06 5.03
CA VAL A 12 -1.48 -9.94 4.00
C VAL A 12 -1.12 -11.40 4.30
N ASP A 13 -2.06 -12.34 4.17
CA ASP A 13 -1.85 -13.78 4.42
C ASP A 13 -1.13 -14.48 3.26
N ILE A 14 0.09 -14.05 2.95
CA ILE A 14 0.91 -14.70 1.92
C ILE A 14 1.80 -15.79 2.52
N LYS A 15 1.48 -17.05 2.18
CA LYS A 15 2.21 -18.24 2.68
C LYS A 15 3.36 -18.69 1.77
N GLU A 16 3.53 -18.04 0.62
CA GLU A 16 4.53 -18.42 -0.38
C GLU A 16 5.90 -17.80 -0.12
N ASN A 17 6.75 -18.57 0.55
CA ASN A 17 8.16 -18.24 0.80
C ASN A 17 9.15 -19.09 0.00
N LYS A 18 8.69 -19.83 -1.03
CA LYS A 18 9.57 -20.63 -1.88
C LYS A 18 10.47 -19.73 -2.72
N ASN A 19 11.69 -20.17 -3.00
CA ASN A 19 12.57 -19.45 -3.90
C ASN A 19 11.99 -19.43 -5.31
N ILE A 20 11.95 -18.24 -5.91
CA ILE A 20 11.40 -17.98 -7.24
C ILE A 20 12.47 -17.37 -8.14
N LEU A 21 12.28 -17.49 -9.45
CA LEU A 21 13.05 -16.78 -10.47
C LEU A 21 12.60 -15.32 -10.57
N ALA A 22 13.45 -14.43 -11.10
CA ALA A 22 13.09 -13.01 -11.30
C ALA A 22 11.83 -12.84 -12.17
N ASN A 23 11.69 -13.63 -13.24
CA ASN A 23 10.51 -13.62 -14.12
C ASN A 23 9.21 -14.13 -13.48
N GLN A 24 9.29 -14.74 -12.29
CA GLN A 24 8.12 -15.17 -11.52
C GLN A 24 7.66 -14.08 -10.53
N LEU A 25 8.48 -13.06 -10.27
CA LEU A 25 8.18 -12.03 -9.28
C LEU A 25 6.91 -11.25 -9.61
N GLY A 26 6.68 -10.92 -10.89
CA GLY A 26 5.45 -10.22 -11.30
C GLY A 26 4.18 -11.01 -10.93
N ARG A 27 4.19 -12.34 -11.13
CA ARG A 27 3.06 -13.20 -10.71
C ARG A 27 2.92 -13.27 -9.19
N TRP A 28 4.04 -13.31 -8.48
CA TRP A 28 4.05 -13.29 -7.01
C TRP A 28 3.47 -11.98 -6.47
N ILE A 29 3.82 -10.82 -7.06
CA ILE A 29 3.25 -9.51 -6.69
C ILE A 29 1.74 -9.48 -6.96
N ILE A 30 1.30 -9.92 -8.14
CA ILE A 30 -0.14 -9.98 -8.48
C ILE A 30 -0.89 -10.87 -7.47
N LYS A 31 -0.31 -12.01 -7.08
CA LYS A 31 -0.90 -12.86 -6.06
C LYS A 31 -0.99 -12.15 -4.71
N TYR A 32 0.09 -11.50 -4.27
CA TYR A 32 0.12 -10.69 -3.05
C TYR A 32 -0.96 -9.60 -3.04
N ASP A 33 -1.13 -8.88 -4.14
CA ASP A 33 -2.12 -7.79 -4.24
C ASP A 33 -3.58 -8.29 -4.17
N ASN A 34 -3.81 -9.55 -4.53
CA ASN A 34 -5.14 -10.18 -4.53
C ASN A 34 -5.43 -11.01 -3.28
N GLU A 35 -4.45 -11.21 -2.41
CA GLU A 35 -4.61 -12.03 -1.21
C GLU A 35 -5.37 -11.27 -0.11
N TYR A 36 -5.96 -12.01 0.84
CA TYR A 36 -6.67 -11.43 1.97
C TYR A 36 -5.72 -10.95 3.07
N ILE A 37 -6.15 -9.96 3.84
CA ILE A 37 -5.46 -9.58 5.08
C ILE A 37 -5.73 -10.54 6.23
N ILE A 38 -4.75 -10.70 7.11
CA ILE A 38 -4.87 -11.44 8.36
C ILE A 38 -5.71 -10.62 9.33
N TYR A 39 -6.78 -11.22 9.86
CA TYR A 39 -7.72 -10.61 10.80
C TYR A 39 -7.17 -10.50 12.24
N LYS A 40 -5.86 -10.25 12.39
CA LYS A 40 -5.17 -10.17 13.68
C LYS A 40 -4.52 -8.81 13.85
N PHE A 41 -5.26 -7.88 14.47
CA PHE A 41 -4.75 -6.55 14.79
C PHE A 41 -4.40 -6.46 16.28
N SER A 42 -3.12 -6.26 16.59
CA SER A 42 -2.64 -6.09 17.98
C SER A 42 -3.26 -4.90 18.70
N SER A 43 -3.87 -3.95 17.96
CA SER A 43 -4.49 -2.75 18.52
C SER A 43 -5.90 -2.49 17.99
N LYS A 44 -6.71 -3.55 17.80
CA LYS A 44 -8.06 -3.47 17.22
C LYS A 44 -8.94 -2.39 17.87
N LYS A 45 -8.96 -2.30 19.20
CA LYS A 45 -9.74 -1.27 19.93
C LYS A 45 -9.28 0.15 19.60
N LYS A 46 -7.97 0.38 19.54
CA LYS A 46 -7.39 1.69 19.21
C LYS A 46 -7.74 2.10 17.78
N ILE A 47 -7.59 1.18 16.82
CA ILE A 47 -7.93 1.44 15.41
C ILE A 47 -9.43 1.73 15.26
N LYS A 48 -10.28 0.93 15.93
CA LYS A 48 -11.73 1.17 15.94
C LYS A 48 -12.07 2.57 16.44
N ASN A 49 -11.52 2.98 17.59
CA ASN A 49 -11.73 4.33 18.12
C ASN A 49 -11.26 5.41 17.14
N LEU A 50 -10.09 5.24 16.51
CA LEU A 50 -9.60 6.18 15.49
C LEU A 50 -10.56 6.31 14.30
N PHE A 51 -11.19 5.21 13.89
CA PHE A 51 -12.17 5.22 12.81
C PHE A 51 -13.52 5.81 13.23
N ASP A 52 -13.94 5.57 14.47
CA ASP A 52 -15.17 6.14 15.03
C ASP A 52 -15.04 7.67 15.24
N ASP A 53 -13.84 8.14 15.61
CA ASP A 53 -13.53 9.57 15.84
C ASP A 53 -13.17 10.34 14.55
N ALA A 54 -13.07 9.66 13.40
CA ALA A 54 -12.69 10.28 12.14
C ALA A 54 -13.89 10.99 11.50
N ASP A 55 -13.67 12.21 10.99
CA ASP A 55 -14.69 12.88 10.17
C ASP A 55 -14.83 12.19 8.82
N ILE A 56 -13.69 11.76 8.25
CA ILE A 56 -13.63 10.99 7.02
C ILE A 56 -12.55 9.90 7.08
N LEU A 57 -12.86 8.78 6.45
CA LEU A 57 -11.96 7.65 6.21
C LEU A 57 -11.64 7.59 4.72
N ILE A 58 -10.37 7.60 4.35
CA ILE A 58 -9.96 7.47 2.96
C ILE A 58 -9.00 6.29 2.85
N CYS A 59 -9.00 5.63 1.69
CA CYS A 59 -8.06 4.54 1.45
C CYS A 59 -7.52 4.53 0.03
N SER A 60 -6.44 3.80 -0.16
CA SER A 60 -5.94 3.49 -1.50
C SER A 60 -6.87 2.54 -2.24
N SER A 61 -6.69 2.41 -3.55
CA SER A 61 -7.50 1.47 -4.36
C SER A 61 -7.05 0.01 -4.25
N GLN A 62 -6.07 -0.30 -3.40
CA GLN A 62 -5.57 -1.67 -3.25
C GLN A 62 -6.44 -2.49 -2.31
N LYS A 63 -6.71 -3.75 -2.68
CA LYS A 63 -7.61 -4.66 -1.94
C LYS A 63 -7.32 -4.70 -0.44
N ARG A 64 -6.06 -4.89 -0.05
CA ARG A 64 -5.64 -4.92 1.37
C ARG A 64 -5.97 -3.64 2.15
N SER A 65 -5.93 -2.49 1.49
CA SER A 65 -6.24 -1.19 2.09
C SER A 65 -7.75 -1.02 2.29
N ILE A 66 -8.55 -1.48 1.32
CA ILE A 66 -10.01 -1.46 1.38
C ILE A 66 -10.49 -2.41 2.47
N GLN A 67 -10.02 -3.66 2.46
CA GLN A 67 -10.35 -4.67 3.46
C GLN A 67 -10.02 -4.21 4.89
N SER A 68 -8.92 -3.47 5.06
CA SER A 68 -8.53 -2.94 6.37
C SER A 68 -9.56 -1.96 6.95
N VAL A 69 -10.33 -1.29 6.10
CA VAL A 69 -11.44 -0.43 6.53
C VAL A 69 -12.70 -1.27 6.77
N GLU A 70 -13.02 -2.16 5.84
CA GLU A 70 -14.23 -3.01 5.87
C GLU A 70 -14.29 -3.95 7.08
N ILE A 71 -13.15 -4.47 7.55
CA ILE A 71 -13.09 -5.33 8.76
C ILE A 71 -13.67 -4.63 10.00
N PHE A 72 -13.66 -3.30 10.04
CA PHE A 72 -14.21 -2.52 11.13
C PHE A 72 -15.68 -2.11 10.90
N GLY A 73 -16.32 -2.65 9.85
CA GLY A 73 -17.68 -2.30 9.47
C GLY A 73 -17.81 -0.86 8.95
N LYS A 74 -16.71 -0.29 8.43
CA LYS A 74 -16.66 1.07 7.91
C LYS A 74 -16.63 1.06 6.38
N THR A 75 -17.15 2.12 5.78
CA THR A 75 -17.04 2.38 4.34
C THR A 75 -16.12 3.59 4.14
N PRO A 76 -15.10 3.51 3.26
CA PRO A 76 -14.29 4.67 2.92
C PRO A 76 -15.14 5.77 2.30
N PHE A 77 -14.94 7.01 2.74
CA PHE A 77 -15.45 8.22 2.08
C PHE A 77 -14.85 8.40 0.68
N GLU A 78 -13.58 8.03 0.50
CA GLU A 78 -12.88 8.09 -0.79
C GLU A 78 -11.94 6.90 -0.95
N ILE A 79 -12.02 6.24 -2.11
CA ILE A 79 -11.05 5.25 -2.59
C ILE A 79 -10.28 5.89 -3.73
N ASN A 80 -8.97 6.07 -3.59
CA ASN A 80 -8.18 6.80 -4.58
C ASN A 80 -6.80 6.19 -4.82
N SER A 81 -6.51 5.90 -6.09
CA SER A 81 -5.24 5.30 -6.52
C SER A 81 -4.02 6.20 -6.32
N VAL A 82 -4.22 7.50 -6.09
CA VAL A 82 -3.13 8.43 -5.72
C VAL A 82 -2.41 7.97 -4.44
N PHE A 83 -3.11 7.27 -3.56
CA PHE A 83 -2.61 6.71 -2.30
C PHE A 83 -2.07 5.27 -2.42
N ASN A 84 -1.98 4.71 -3.63
CA ASN A 84 -1.43 3.37 -3.83
C ASN A 84 0.05 3.30 -3.45
N GLU A 85 0.52 2.10 -3.15
CA GLU A 85 1.93 1.82 -2.87
C GLU A 85 2.79 2.15 -4.08
N ALA A 86 4.08 2.38 -3.85
CA ALA A 86 5.06 2.40 -4.90
C ALA A 86 5.23 0.98 -5.49
N GLN A 87 4.71 0.77 -6.69
CA GLN A 87 4.92 -0.47 -7.45
C GLN A 87 6.41 -0.78 -7.61
N LEU A 88 6.73 -2.05 -7.78
CA LEU A 88 8.09 -2.52 -8.02
C LEU A 88 8.26 -3.06 -9.44
N PRO A 89 9.39 -2.75 -10.09
CA PRO A 89 9.71 -3.37 -11.36
C PRO A 89 10.08 -4.84 -11.11
N TYR A 90 9.98 -5.63 -12.16
CA TYR A 90 10.48 -6.99 -12.21
C TYR A 90 11.03 -7.26 -13.61
N ALA A 91 11.87 -8.28 -13.73
CA ALA A 91 12.55 -8.57 -14.97
C ALA A 91 12.18 -9.95 -15.52
N SER A 92 12.39 -10.16 -16.82
CA SER A 92 11.99 -11.38 -17.52
C SER A 92 13.04 -12.49 -17.52
N TRP A 93 14.18 -12.30 -16.86
CA TRP A 93 15.26 -13.30 -16.82
C TRP A 93 15.04 -14.40 -15.77
N ALA A 94 15.71 -15.53 -15.98
CA ALA A 94 15.49 -16.78 -15.26
C ALA A 94 16.80 -17.43 -14.79
N LEU A 95 17.77 -16.61 -14.34
CA LEU A 95 19.12 -17.10 -14.03
C LEU A 95 19.26 -17.68 -12.61
N LEU A 96 18.63 -17.06 -11.61
CA LEU A 96 18.82 -17.41 -10.21
C LEU A 96 17.47 -17.56 -9.50
N LYS A 97 17.38 -18.50 -8.54
CA LYS A 97 16.22 -18.63 -7.65
C LYS A 97 16.55 -18.03 -6.28
N LEU A 98 15.78 -17.03 -5.86
CA LEU A 98 15.93 -16.38 -4.56
C LEU A 98 14.56 -16.28 -3.86
N PRO A 99 14.53 -16.17 -2.52
CA PRO A 99 13.33 -15.80 -1.79
C PRO A 99 12.69 -14.51 -2.36
N PRO A 100 11.35 -14.41 -2.44
CA PRO A 100 10.66 -13.23 -2.97
C PRO A 100 11.09 -11.93 -2.28
N LYS A 101 11.31 -11.96 -0.96
CA LYS A 101 11.77 -10.80 -0.19
C LYS A 101 13.11 -10.25 -0.69
N ILE A 102 14.04 -11.11 -1.10
CA ILE A 102 15.34 -10.68 -1.64
C ILE A 102 15.13 -10.04 -3.02
N TRP A 103 14.25 -10.61 -3.85
CA TRP A 103 13.89 -9.98 -5.12
C TRP A 103 13.27 -8.60 -4.95
N LEU A 104 12.34 -8.43 -4.01
CA LEU A 104 11.72 -7.13 -3.73
C LEU A 104 12.76 -6.07 -3.35
N ILE A 105 13.73 -6.44 -2.49
CA ILE A 105 14.84 -5.53 -2.10
C ILE A 105 15.71 -5.20 -3.32
N PHE A 106 16.13 -6.22 -4.07
CA PHE A 106 16.98 -6.04 -5.25
C PHE A 106 16.33 -5.11 -6.29
N PHE A 107 15.06 -5.37 -6.64
CA PHE A 107 14.34 -4.53 -7.60
C PHE A 107 14.02 -3.14 -7.06
N ARG A 108 13.83 -2.98 -5.74
CA ARG A 108 13.69 -1.65 -5.12
C ARG A 108 14.96 -0.83 -5.28
N VAL A 109 16.13 -1.45 -5.10
CA VAL A 109 17.42 -0.79 -5.31
C VAL A 109 17.59 -0.39 -6.78
N LEU A 110 17.38 -1.31 -7.72
CA LEU A 110 17.43 -0.99 -9.15
C LEU A 110 16.46 0.12 -9.54
N TRP A 111 15.27 0.14 -8.94
CA TRP A 111 14.26 1.16 -9.17
C TRP A 111 14.70 2.56 -8.72
N PHE A 112 15.42 2.68 -7.60
CA PHE A 112 16.04 3.94 -7.21
C PHE A 112 17.10 4.42 -8.22
N PHE A 113 17.76 3.49 -8.90
CA PHE A 113 18.70 3.78 -9.99
C PHE A 113 18.03 3.94 -11.37
N GLY A 114 16.69 3.94 -11.44
CA GLY A 114 15.93 4.27 -12.65
C GLY A 114 15.37 3.09 -13.44
N TYR A 115 15.53 1.86 -12.96
CA TYR A 115 14.88 0.71 -13.59
C TYR A 115 13.36 0.71 -13.31
N SER A 116 12.52 0.80 -14.34
CA SER A 116 11.06 0.92 -14.19
C SER A 116 10.27 0.20 -15.30
N GLN A 117 10.73 -0.97 -15.73
CA GLN A 117 10.25 -1.65 -16.95
C GLN A 117 8.72 -1.88 -17.03
N ASN A 118 8.03 -1.98 -15.88
CA ASN A 118 6.61 -2.37 -15.80
C ASN A 118 5.85 -1.59 -14.72
N CYS A 119 6.37 -0.44 -14.30
CA CYS A 119 5.81 0.35 -13.21
C CYS A 119 6.19 1.82 -13.35
N GLU A 120 5.59 2.69 -12.53
CA GLU A 120 6.07 4.06 -12.36
C GLU A 120 7.56 4.09 -11.99
N SER A 121 8.30 5.05 -12.51
CA SER A 121 9.66 5.37 -12.05
C SER A 121 9.64 6.03 -10.67
N PHE A 122 10.80 6.06 -10.00
CA PHE A 122 10.95 6.75 -8.71
C PHE A 122 10.50 8.23 -8.78
N LYS A 123 10.81 8.90 -9.89
CA LYS A 123 10.42 10.30 -10.10
C LYS A 123 8.89 10.45 -10.20
N GLU A 124 8.22 9.56 -10.92
CA GLU A 124 6.76 9.57 -11.07
C GLU A 124 6.06 9.25 -9.75
N THR A 125 6.50 8.24 -9.02
CA THR A 125 5.97 7.91 -7.70
C THR A 125 6.14 9.09 -6.73
N LYS A 126 7.30 9.78 -6.75
CA LYS A 126 7.51 10.99 -5.93
C LYS A 126 6.55 12.12 -6.33
N GLN A 127 6.26 12.29 -7.62
CA GLN A 127 5.25 13.26 -8.07
C GLN A 127 3.84 12.87 -7.62
N ARG A 128 3.48 11.59 -7.69
CA ARG A 128 2.20 11.08 -7.20
C ARG A 128 2.05 11.26 -5.70
N ALA A 129 3.10 11.01 -4.91
CA ALA A 129 3.11 11.28 -3.47
C ALA A 129 2.84 12.77 -3.18
N LYS A 130 3.41 13.70 -3.96
CA LYS A 130 3.09 15.14 -3.85
C LYS A 130 1.60 15.42 -4.16
N LYS A 131 1.02 14.74 -5.15
CA LYS A 131 -0.42 14.85 -5.46
C LYS A 131 -1.28 14.33 -4.29
N ALA A 132 -0.89 13.20 -3.68
CA ALA A 132 -1.54 12.66 -2.49
C ALA A 132 -1.52 13.65 -1.32
N THR A 133 -0.37 14.27 -1.04
CA THR A 133 -0.25 15.32 0.00
C THR A 133 -1.17 16.51 -0.30
N LYS A 134 -1.20 16.99 -1.55
CA LYS A 134 -2.11 18.07 -1.95
C LYS A 134 -3.58 17.70 -1.74
N ARG A 135 -3.97 16.46 -2.04
CA ARG A 135 -5.34 15.96 -1.80
C ARG A 135 -5.68 15.98 -0.31
N LEU A 136 -4.78 15.49 0.54
CA LEU A 136 -4.97 15.52 2.01
C LEU A 136 -5.12 16.95 2.53
N LEU A 137 -4.30 17.89 2.05
CA LEU A 137 -4.39 19.29 2.42
C LEU A 137 -5.71 19.92 2.01
N GLN A 138 -6.22 19.61 0.81
CA GLN A 138 -7.53 20.07 0.35
C GLN A 138 -8.65 19.54 1.25
N LEU A 139 -8.65 18.24 1.56
CA LEU A 139 -9.63 17.63 2.46
C LEU A 139 -9.57 18.26 3.85
N SER A 140 -8.37 18.58 4.37
CA SER A 140 -8.20 19.21 5.68
C SER A 140 -8.75 20.63 5.76
N LYS A 141 -9.10 21.27 4.64
CA LYS A 141 -9.81 22.55 4.66
C LYS A 141 -11.24 22.36 5.17
N ARG A 142 -11.88 21.23 4.85
CA ARG A 142 -13.28 20.90 5.18
C ARG A 142 -13.42 20.02 6.42
N TYR A 143 -12.50 19.08 6.61
CA TYR A 143 -12.56 18.08 7.69
C TYR A 143 -11.43 18.31 8.71
N LYS A 144 -11.70 18.06 9.99
CA LYS A 144 -10.74 18.24 11.09
C LYS A 144 -9.92 16.97 11.32
N THR A 145 -10.54 15.79 11.29
CA THR A 145 -9.89 14.50 11.51
C THR A 145 -10.02 13.63 10.27
N ILE A 146 -8.89 13.40 9.60
CA ILE A 146 -8.80 12.57 8.41
C ILE A 146 -7.98 11.34 8.74
N VAL A 147 -8.50 10.16 8.46
CA VAL A 147 -7.76 8.90 8.57
C VAL A 147 -7.52 8.34 7.16
N LEU A 148 -6.26 8.20 6.79
CA LEU A 148 -5.84 7.52 5.55
C LEU A 148 -5.33 6.13 5.89
N VAL A 149 -5.99 5.11 5.33
CA VAL A 149 -5.46 3.74 5.28
C VAL A 149 -4.69 3.58 3.96
N GLY A 150 -3.38 3.35 4.06
CA GLY A 150 -2.48 3.26 2.91
C GLY A 150 -1.39 2.22 3.15
N HIS A 151 -0.19 2.51 2.65
CA HIS A 151 0.92 1.56 2.57
C HIS A 151 2.15 2.11 3.31
N GLU A 152 3.16 1.25 3.48
CA GLU A 152 4.47 1.72 3.93
C GLU A 152 5.18 2.52 2.83
N LEU A 153 6.19 3.28 3.25
CA LEU A 153 7.13 4.00 2.37
C LEU A 153 8.16 3.06 1.75
#